data_AF-A0A8X6YZ53-F1
#
_entry.id   AF-A0A8X6YZ53-F1
#
_cell.length_a   1.000
_cell.length_b   1.000
_cell.length_c   1.000
_cell.angle_alpha   90.00
_cell.angle_beta   90.00
_cell.angle_gamma   90.00
#
_symmetry.space_group_name_H-M   'P 1'
#
loop_
_entity.id
_entity.type
_entity.pdbx_description
1 polymer ?
#
loop_
_entity_poly.entity_id
_entity_poly.type
_entity_poly.pdbx_seq_one_letter_code
_entity_poly.pdbx_strand_id
1 'polypeptide(L)'
;MLCDKHIVKMPLETAQLLSNVFSIALKAPNPLVSITDQNIEVPYKLTHKNHPCSLWARHSKGNFNWLIKHGKELCIEYSLRYKRTHKSEEVIDWCDSNKDSLIFRSTDMQAFIQALPDQYKCSSAVEAYRRYYLKEKMRFAKWEKGRKAPDWIICYVIPQLIQLINREAIQIGHEKGRKEREIEVAKNSLKAGVPIDGIRSAEWFKKQ
;
A
#
# COMPACT_ATOMS: atom_id res chain seq x y z
N MET A 1 3.11 -6.04 -0.69
CA MET A 1 1.83 -6.29 -1.38
C MET A 1 0.70 -5.66 -0.57
N LEU A 2 -0.18 -4.88 -1.21
CA LEU A 2 -1.31 -4.24 -0.55
C LEU A 2 -2.44 -5.23 -0.24
N CYS A 3 -3.27 -4.93 0.76
CA CYS A 3 -4.52 -5.65 1.00
C CYS A 3 -5.58 -5.30 -0.04
N ASP A 4 -6.63 -6.11 -0.12
CA ASP A 4 -7.72 -5.98 -1.08
C ASP A 4 -8.43 -4.64 -0.96
N LYS A 5 -8.59 -4.09 0.24
CA LYS A 5 -9.21 -2.77 0.40
C LYS A 5 -8.34 -1.64 -0.15
N HIS A 6 -7.02 -1.75 -0.03
CA HIS A 6 -6.10 -0.70 -0.47
C HIS A 6 -5.83 -0.78 -1.98
N ILE A 7 -5.78 -1.97 -2.57
CA ILE A 7 -5.55 -2.08 -4.03
C ILE A 7 -6.68 -1.43 -4.86
N VAL A 8 -7.87 -1.24 -4.27
CA VAL A 8 -8.98 -0.46 -4.87
C VAL A 8 -8.72 1.05 -4.81
N LYS A 9 -8.07 1.57 -3.77
CA LYS A 9 -7.90 3.02 -3.56
C LYS A 9 -6.58 3.56 -4.12
N MET A 10 -5.51 2.77 -4.03
CA MET A 10 -4.17 3.22 -4.38
C MET A 10 -3.99 3.65 -5.85
N PRO A 11 -4.64 3.00 -6.85
CA PRO A 11 -4.58 3.51 -8.23
C PRO A 11 -5.17 4.92 -8.38
N LEU A 12 -6.29 5.22 -7.70
CA LEU A 12 -6.92 6.54 -7.70
C LEU A 12 -5.98 7.60 -7.09
N GLU A 13 -5.43 7.33 -5.91
CA GLU A 13 -4.49 8.23 -5.24
C GLU A 13 -3.23 8.45 -6.10
N THR A 14 -2.74 7.40 -6.77
CA THR A 14 -1.60 7.50 -7.70
C THR A 14 -1.92 8.38 -8.90
N ALA A 15 -3.06 8.18 -9.54
CA ALA A 15 -3.50 9.00 -10.66
C ALA A 15 -3.68 10.48 -10.29
N GLN A 16 -4.19 10.76 -9.09
CA GLN A 16 -4.28 12.13 -8.55
C GLN A 16 -2.90 12.75 -8.37
N LEU A 17 -1.94 12.01 -7.78
CA LEU A 17 -0.57 12.50 -7.62
C LEU A 17 0.13 12.77 -8.96
N LEU A 18 -0.09 11.93 -9.97
CA LEU A 18 0.45 12.13 -11.32
C LEU A 18 -0.18 13.35 -12.01
N SER A 19 -1.52 13.46 -11.99
CA SER A 19 -2.26 14.60 -12.55
C SER A 19 -1.87 15.92 -11.88
N ASN A 20 -1.59 15.89 -10.58
CA ASN A 20 -1.09 17.05 -9.86
C ASN A 20 0.23 17.58 -10.44
N VAL A 21 1.11 16.72 -10.96
CA VAL A 21 2.39 17.17 -11.55
C VAL A 21 2.11 18.01 -12.80
N PHE A 22 1.27 17.53 -13.71
CA PHE A 22 0.85 18.30 -14.89
C PHE A 22 0.13 19.60 -14.52
N SER A 23 -0.84 19.51 -13.60
CA SER A 23 -1.57 20.69 -13.12
C SER A 23 -0.68 21.76 -12.47
N ILE A 24 0.46 21.35 -11.89
CA ILE A 24 1.44 22.26 -11.33
C ILE A 24 2.38 22.81 -12.41
N ALA A 25 2.77 21.99 -13.37
CA ALA A 25 3.61 22.38 -14.50
C ALA A 25 2.95 23.41 -15.43
N LEU A 26 1.62 23.36 -15.55
CA LEU A 26 0.80 24.36 -16.27
C LEU A 26 0.71 25.72 -15.57
N LYS A 27 1.16 25.83 -14.32
CA LYS A 27 1.17 27.12 -13.62
C LYS A 27 2.46 27.87 -13.96
N ALA A 28 2.33 29.17 -14.26
CA ALA A 28 3.43 30.10 -14.48
C ALA A 28 4.46 30.07 -13.32
N PRO A 29 5.70 30.52 -13.59
CA PRO A 29 6.93 29.74 -13.44
C PRO A 29 7.00 28.90 -12.15
N ASN A 30 7.01 27.58 -12.32
CA ASN A 30 7.29 26.65 -11.23
C ASN A 30 8.78 26.25 -11.23
N PRO A 31 9.47 26.28 -10.07
CA PRO A 31 10.92 26.06 -10.01
C PRO A 31 11.36 24.58 -10.14
N LEU A 32 10.43 23.63 -10.15
CA LEU A 32 10.73 22.19 -10.15
C LEU A 32 10.32 21.49 -11.46
N VAL A 33 9.19 21.88 -12.03
CA VAL A 33 8.65 21.25 -13.24
C VAL A 33 7.90 22.27 -14.09
N SER A 34 8.16 22.28 -15.39
CA SER A 34 7.42 23.06 -16.39
C SER A 34 6.88 22.13 -17.48
N ILE A 35 6.05 22.65 -18.38
CA ILE A 35 5.46 21.89 -19.47
C ILE A 35 5.64 22.63 -20.81
N THR A 36 5.91 21.88 -21.88
CA THR A 36 6.11 22.41 -23.23
C THR A 36 4.79 22.77 -23.92
N ASP A 37 3.72 22.02 -23.64
CA ASP A 37 2.38 22.26 -24.17
C ASP A 37 1.45 22.81 -23.08
N GLN A 38 0.98 24.04 -23.27
CA GLN A 38 0.09 24.73 -22.34
C GLN A 38 -1.39 24.42 -22.59
N ASN A 39 -1.73 23.75 -23.70
CA ASN A 39 -3.11 23.44 -24.08
C ASN A 39 -3.54 22.05 -23.60
N ILE A 40 -2.70 21.35 -22.85
CA ILE A 40 -2.99 20.01 -22.38
C ILE A 40 -4.12 20.03 -21.33
N GLU A 41 -5.13 19.17 -21.50
CA GLU A 41 -6.21 19.02 -20.54
C GLU A 41 -5.88 17.90 -19.54
N VAL A 42 -5.67 18.27 -18.27
CA VAL A 42 -5.30 17.30 -17.23
C VAL A 42 -6.53 16.52 -16.75
N PRO A 43 -6.51 15.16 -16.76
CA PRO A 43 -7.72 14.37 -16.52
C PRO A 43 -8.33 14.53 -15.12
N TYR A 44 -7.49 14.64 -14.08
CA TYR A 44 -7.96 14.87 -12.71
C TYR A 44 -7.63 16.28 -12.21
N LYS A 45 -8.58 16.87 -11.48
CA LYS A 45 -8.42 18.17 -10.82
C LYS A 45 -7.28 18.13 -9.79
N LEU A 46 -6.56 19.24 -9.67
CA LEU A 46 -5.52 19.42 -8.68
C LEU A 46 -6.06 19.23 -7.25
N THR A 47 -5.43 18.33 -6.48
CA THR A 47 -5.77 18.08 -5.06
C THR A 47 -4.51 18.02 -4.21
N HIS A 48 -4.60 18.31 -2.90
CA HIS A 48 -3.52 18.07 -1.92
C HIS A 48 -2.09 18.51 -2.36
N LYS A 49 -1.95 19.61 -3.14
CA LYS A 49 -0.70 20.03 -3.79
C LYS A 49 0.53 20.16 -2.86
N ASN A 50 0.29 20.43 -1.57
CA ASN A 50 1.31 20.61 -0.54
C ASN A 50 1.58 19.33 0.27
N HIS A 51 0.88 18.23 -0.01
CA HIS A 51 1.13 16.96 0.65
C HIS A 51 2.55 16.45 0.32
N PRO A 52 3.27 15.85 1.28
CA PRO A 52 4.66 15.42 1.05
C PRO A 52 4.83 14.49 -0.16
N CYS A 53 3.87 13.59 -0.42
CA CYS A 53 3.91 12.73 -1.61
C CYS A 53 3.69 13.51 -2.92
N SER A 54 2.88 14.57 -2.92
CA SER A 54 2.70 15.42 -4.11
C SER A 54 3.95 16.25 -4.40
N LEU A 55 4.64 16.71 -3.34
CA LEU A 55 5.94 17.38 -3.45
C LEU A 55 6.99 16.43 -4.03
N TRP A 56 7.07 15.21 -3.49
CA TRP A 56 7.98 14.17 -3.97
C TRP A 56 7.73 13.81 -5.44
N ALA A 57 6.47 13.60 -5.84
CA ALA A 57 6.13 13.19 -7.20
C ALA A 57 6.60 14.19 -8.27
N ARG A 58 6.56 15.50 -7.99
CA ARG A 58 6.98 16.55 -8.93
C ARG A 58 8.45 16.96 -8.82
N HIS A 59 9.19 16.42 -7.86
CA HIS A 59 10.55 16.87 -7.57
C HIS A 59 11.53 16.49 -8.69
N SER A 60 11.37 15.32 -9.29
CA SER A 60 12.26 14.84 -10.35
C SER A 60 11.55 13.91 -11.33
N LYS A 61 12.13 13.81 -12.54
CA LYS A 61 11.68 12.86 -13.58
C LYS A 61 11.73 11.43 -13.07
N GLY A 62 12.75 11.07 -12.28
CA GLY A 62 12.88 9.76 -11.64
C GLY A 62 11.69 9.40 -10.75
N ASN A 63 11.30 10.30 -9.84
CA ASN A 63 10.16 10.08 -8.95
C ASN A 63 8.85 9.91 -9.73
N PHE A 64 8.63 10.77 -10.73
CA PHE A 64 7.45 10.72 -11.57
C PHE A 64 7.35 9.40 -12.35
N ASN A 65 8.45 8.97 -12.99
CA ASN A 65 8.51 7.71 -13.73
C ASN A 65 8.32 6.50 -12.82
N TRP A 66 8.89 6.53 -11.61
CA TRP A 66 8.64 5.47 -10.64
C TRP A 66 7.17 5.40 -10.27
N LEU A 67 6.51 6.54 -10.06
CA LEU A 67 5.11 6.61 -9.70
C LEU A 67 4.20 6.11 -10.83
N ILE A 68 4.51 6.41 -12.10
CA ILE A 68 3.84 5.82 -13.26
C ILE A 68 3.96 4.30 -13.23
N LYS A 69 5.20 3.79 -13.15
CA LYS A 69 5.45 2.33 -13.14
C LYS A 69 4.69 1.67 -11.99
N HIS A 70 4.78 2.24 -10.79
CA HIS A 70 4.06 1.73 -9.63
C HIS A 70 2.53 1.76 -9.84
N GLY A 71 1.99 2.84 -10.39
CA GLY A 71 0.57 2.96 -10.73
C GLY A 71 0.09 1.89 -11.70
N LYS A 72 0.87 1.61 -12.74
CA LYS A 72 0.56 0.54 -13.72
C LYS A 72 0.54 -0.84 -13.05
N GLU A 73 1.54 -1.15 -12.22
CA GLU A 73 1.56 -2.40 -11.45
C GLU A 73 0.38 -2.52 -10.47
N LEU A 74 -0.07 -1.40 -9.88
CA LEU A 74 -1.27 -1.39 -9.05
C LEU A 74 -2.53 -1.71 -9.85
N CYS A 75 -2.65 -1.17 -11.07
CA CYS A 75 -3.77 -1.45 -11.97
C CYS A 75 -3.77 -2.92 -12.44
N ILE A 76 -2.61 -3.46 -12.83
CA ILE A 76 -2.46 -4.88 -13.18
C ILE A 76 -2.89 -5.77 -12.01
N GLU A 77 -2.38 -5.49 -10.82
CA GLU A 77 -2.71 -6.26 -9.62
C GLU A 77 -4.20 -6.14 -9.26
N TYR A 78 -4.80 -4.96 -9.40
CA TYR A 78 -6.25 -4.77 -9.24
C TYR A 78 -7.04 -5.63 -10.23
N SER A 79 -6.68 -5.58 -11.52
CA SER A 79 -7.34 -6.35 -12.59
C SER A 79 -7.23 -7.86 -12.35
N LEU A 80 -6.08 -8.33 -11.85
CA LEU A 80 -5.89 -9.74 -11.48
C LEU A 80 -6.81 -10.17 -10.33
N ARG A 81 -7.01 -9.32 -9.32
CA ARG A 81 -7.83 -9.63 -8.12
C ARG A 81 -9.34 -9.46 -8.36
N TYR A 82 -9.73 -8.44 -9.11
CA TYR A 82 -11.13 -8.03 -9.27
C TYR A 82 -11.73 -8.31 -10.64
N LYS A 83 -10.93 -8.84 -11.58
CA LYS A 83 -11.35 -9.24 -12.93
C LYS A 83 -12.02 -8.12 -13.74
N ARG A 84 -11.55 -6.89 -13.50
CA ARG A 84 -12.00 -5.68 -14.21
C ARG A 84 -10.89 -4.63 -14.17
N THR A 85 -10.85 -3.78 -15.18
CA THR A 85 -9.92 -2.65 -15.29
C THR A 85 -10.23 -1.57 -14.25
N HIS A 86 -9.20 -0.95 -13.67
CA HIS A 86 -9.40 0.16 -12.75
C HIS A 86 -9.66 1.45 -13.54
N LYS A 87 -10.67 2.25 -13.17
CA LYS A 87 -10.99 3.50 -13.92
C LYS A 87 -9.81 4.48 -14.02
N SER A 88 -8.96 4.51 -13.00
CA SER A 88 -7.77 5.38 -13.00
C SER A 88 -6.61 4.86 -13.85
N GLU A 89 -6.72 3.67 -14.44
CA GLU A 89 -5.71 3.12 -15.36
C GLU A 89 -5.57 4.03 -16.60
N GLU A 90 -6.69 4.44 -17.20
CA GLU A 90 -6.73 5.38 -18.32
C GLU A 90 -6.02 6.71 -18.00
N VAL A 91 -6.16 7.20 -16.76
CA VAL A 91 -5.51 8.44 -16.32
C VAL A 91 -4.00 8.25 -16.12
N ILE A 92 -3.59 7.09 -15.59
CA ILE A 92 -2.17 6.75 -15.43
C ILE A 92 -1.51 6.58 -16.82
N ASP A 93 -2.20 5.94 -17.75
CA ASP A 93 -1.72 5.79 -19.13
C ASP A 93 -1.63 7.13 -19.84
N TRP A 94 -2.64 7.99 -19.69
CA TRP A 94 -2.57 9.37 -20.18
C TRP A 94 -1.35 10.11 -19.63
N CYS A 95 -1.06 9.97 -18.32
CA CYS A 95 0.12 10.60 -17.72
C CYS A 95 1.43 10.05 -18.29
N ASP A 96 1.48 8.75 -18.60
CA ASP A 96 2.65 8.10 -19.21
C ASP A 96 2.84 8.54 -20.67
N SER A 97 1.77 8.61 -21.45
CA SER A 97 1.81 9.07 -22.84
C SER A 97 2.22 10.54 -22.99
N ASN A 98 1.90 11.37 -22.00
CA ASN A 98 2.20 12.80 -22.03
C ASN A 98 3.45 13.19 -21.21
N LYS A 99 4.16 12.24 -20.59
CA LYS A 99 5.26 12.53 -19.67
C LYS A 99 6.42 13.32 -20.30
N ASP A 100 6.61 13.19 -21.62
CA ASP A 100 7.71 13.87 -22.32
C ASP A 100 7.40 15.34 -22.61
N SER A 101 6.16 15.79 -22.40
CA SER A 101 5.83 17.23 -22.34
C SER A 101 6.35 17.90 -21.06
N LEU A 102 6.63 17.13 -20.01
CA LEU A 102 7.12 17.66 -18.73
C LEU A 102 8.65 17.83 -18.75
N ILE A 103 9.08 19.02 -18.37
CA ILE A 103 10.49 19.36 -18.17
C ILE A 103 10.72 19.45 -16.67
N PHE A 104 11.41 18.45 -16.12
CA PHE A 104 11.82 18.43 -14.71
C PHE A 104 13.18 19.07 -14.54
N ARG A 105 13.38 19.81 -13.44
CA ARG A 105 14.68 20.38 -13.07
C ARG A 105 15.72 19.31 -12.69
N SER A 106 15.28 18.18 -12.17
CA SER A 106 16.14 17.07 -11.75
C SER A 106 15.65 15.77 -12.38
N THR A 107 16.60 14.90 -12.75
CA THR A 107 16.33 13.56 -13.28
C THR A 107 16.42 12.47 -12.20
N ASP A 108 17.19 12.71 -11.14
CA ASP A 108 17.56 11.68 -10.18
C ASP A 108 16.40 11.25 -9.31
N MET A 109 16.29 9.94 -9.11
CA MET A 109 15.34 9.36 -8.17
C MET A 109 15.71 9.80 -6.75
N GLN A 110 14.75 10.38 -6.04
CA GLN A 110 14.93 10.76 -4.65
C GLN A 110 14.42 9.67 -3.71
N ALA A 111 14.94 9.67 -2.49
CA ALA A 111 14.46 8.79 -1.42
C ALA A 111 12.94 8.97 -1.21
N PHE A 112 12.25 7.87 -0.90
CA PHE A 112 10.81 7.90 -0.62
C PHE A 112 10.50 8.69 0.66
N ILE A 113 9.50 9.56 0.59
CA ILE A 113 9.02 10.30 1.75
C ILE A 113 8.13 9.42 2.64
N GLN A 114 8.35 9.50 3.94
CA GLN A 114 7.55 8.82 4.96
C GLN A 114 6.42 9.74 5.44
N ALA A 115 5.33 9.81 4.67
CA ALA A 115 4.11 10.53 5.01
C ALA A 115 3.24 9.74 6.01
N LEU A 116 3.80 9.46 7.19
CA LEU A 116 3.19 8.65 8.25
C LEU A 116 3.57 9.23 9.64
N PRO A 117 2.90 8.84 10.74
CA PRO A 117 3.20 9.36 12.07
C PRO A 117 4.65 9.12 12.51
N ASP A 118 5.25 10.08 13.23
CA ASP A 118 6.68 10.08 13.57
C ASP A 118 7.15 8.80 14.28
N GLN A 119 6.31 8.22 15.15
CA GLN A 119 6.62 6.99 15.88
C GLN A 119 6.93 5.76 15.01
N TYR A 120 6.52 5.74 13.73
CA TYR A 120 6.85 4.63 12.83
C TYR A 120 7.99 4.95 11.87
N LYS A 121 8.46 6.21 11.81
CA LYS A 121 9.52 6.62 10.88
C LYS A 121 10.82 5.92 11.23
N CYS A 122 11.58 5.53 10.21
CA CYS A 122 12.93 4.98 10.37
C CYS A 122 13.77 5.21 9.12
N SER A 123 15.00 4.69 9.05
CA SER A 123 15.88 4.87 7.88
C SER A 123 15.35 4.22 6.59
N SER A 124 14.49 3.19 6.69
CA SER A 124 13.91 2.49 5.54
C SER A 124 12.43 2.82 5.40
N ALA A 125 12.04 3.45 4.30
CA ALA A 125 10.64 3.76 4.02
C ALA A 125 9.75 2.49 3.96
N VAL A 126 10.31 1.37 3.48
CA VAL A 126 9.62 0.08 3.44
C VAL A 126 9.33 -0.42 4.86
N GLU A 127 10.34 -0.37 5.73
CA GLU A 127 10.19 -0.84 7.11
C GLU A 127 9.25 0.06 7.91
N ALA A 128 9.37 1.38 7.75
CA ALA A 128 8.45 2.35 8.36
C ALA A 128 7.00 2.08 7.95
N TYR A 129 6.76 1.85 6.65
CA TYR A 129 5.44 1.50 6.14
C TYR A 129 4.93 0.18 6.71
N ARG A 130 5.78 -0.86 6.81
CA ARG A 130 5.39 -2.15 7.40
C ARG A 130 4.97 -2.00 8.86
N ARG A 131 5.74 -1.28 9.67
CA ARG A 131 5.42 -0.99 11.08
C ARG A 131 4.09 -0.28 11.22
N TYR A 132 3.89 0.79 10.45
CA TYR A 132 2.63 1.51 10.40
C TYR A 132 1.48 0.59 10.00
N TYR A 133 1.67 -0.24 8.98
CA TYR A 133 0.65 -1.15 8.50
C TYR A 133 0.23 -2.20 9.55
N LEU A 134 1.22 -2.82 10.21
CA LEU A 134 1.00 -3.82 11.27
C LEU A 134 0.17 -3.27 12.42
N LYS A 135 0.43 -2.02 12.81
CA LYS A 135 -0.22 -1.38 13.97
C LYS A 135 -1.57 -0.76 13.62
N GLU A 136 -1.66 -0.09 12.47
CA GLU A 136 -2.80 0.78 12.15
C GLU A 136 -3.78 0.19 11.14
N LYS A 137 -3.34 -0.77 10.31
CA LYS A 137 -4.11 -1.24 9.15
C LYS A 137 -4.57 -2.69 9.25
N MET A 138 -3.92 -3.50 10.08
CA MET A 138 -4.24 -4.93 10.22
C MET A 138 -5.69 -5.22 10.60
N ARG A 139 -6.34 -4.34 11.37
CA ARG A 139 -7.75 -4.48 11.79
C ARG A 139 -8.76 -4.65 10.64
N PHE A 140 -8.41 -4.28 9.42
CA PHE A 140 -9.28 -4.45 8.25
C PHE A 140 -8.55 -5.07 7.04
N ALA A 141 -7.27 -5.40 7.19
CA ALA A 141 -6.46 -5.86 6.08
C ALA A 141 -6.81 -7.31 5.73
N LYS A 142 -7.20 -7.52 4.47
CA LYS A 142 -7.59 -8.83 3.93
C LYS A 142 -6.89 -9.11 2.61
N TRP A 143 -6.61 -10.38 2.35
CA TRP A 143 -6.04 -10.90 1.11
C TRP A 143 -6.85 -12.15 0.71
N GLU A 144 -8.11 -11.93 0.36
CA GLU A 144 -9.09 -12.97 0.04
C GLU A 144 -9.32 -13.05 -1.49
N LYS A 145 -8.81 -12.09 -2.28
CA LYS A 145 -8.98 -12.02 -3.74
C LYS A 145 -7.84 -12.66 -4.53
N GLY A 146 -7.51 -13.93 -4.24
CA GLY A 146 -6.53 -14.70 -5.02
C GLY A 146 -5.06 -14.29 -4.78
N ARG A 147 -4.76 -13.72 -3.62
CA ARG A 147 -3.41 -13.40 -3.15
C ARG A 147 -3.24 -13.85 -1.72
N LYS A 148 -2.03 -14.27 -1.37
CA LYS A 148 -1.67 -14.54 0.02
C LYS A 148 -1.24 -13.26 0.72
N ALA A 149 -1.44 -13.20 2.03
CA ALA A 149 -0.84 -12.15 2.85
C ALA A 149 0.69 -12.18 2.70
N PRO A 150 1.36 -11.01 2.68
CA PRO A 150 2.82 -10.94 2.60
C PRO A 150 3.54 -11.67 3.76
N ASP A 151 4.69 -12.27 3.47
CA ASP A 151 5.47 -13.02 4.48
C ASP A 151 5.86 -12.16 5.69
N TRP A 152 6.18 -10.88 5.51
CA TRP A 152 6.51 -10.00 6.64
C TRP A 152 5.35 -9.77 7.61
N ILE A 153 4.11 -9.98 7.18
CA ILE A 153 2.95 -9.99 8.09
C ILE A 153 2.90 -11.33 8.82
N ILE A 154 3.06 -12.43 8.09
CA ILE A 154 3.02 -13.79 8.63
C ILE A 154 4.10 -13.98 9.70
N CYS A 155 5.34 -13.57 9.41
CA CYS A 155 6.48 -13.62 10.33
C CYS A 155 6.29 -12.75 11.58
N TYR A 156 5.56 -11.64 11.49
CA TYR A 156 5.31 -10.77 12.63
C TYR A 156 4.14 -11.26 13.50
N VAL A 157 3.07 -11.75 12.87
CA VAL A 157 1.82 -12.12 13.54
C VAL A 157 1.91 -13.48 14.23
N ILE A 158 2.58 -14.47 13.62
CA ILE A 158 2.69 -15.82 14.19
C ILE A 158 3.34 -15.83 15.59
N PRO A 159 4.50 -15.19 15.84
CA PRO A 159 5.11 -15.20 17.16
C PRO A 159 4.22 -14.58 18.25
N GLN A 160 3.48 -13.51 17.92
CA GLN A 160 2.55 -12.86 18.84
C GLN A 160 1.34 -13.74 19.15
N LEU A 161 0.78 -14.42 18.16
CA LEU A 161 -0.28 -15.42 18.36
C LEU A 161 0.21 -16.56 19.26
N ILE A 162 1.41 -17.09 19.02
CA ILE A 162 2.00 -18.14 19.85
C ILE A 162 2.16 -17.68 21.30
N GLN A 163 2.64 -16.45 21.53
CA GLN A 163 2.76 -15.90 22.88
C GLN A 163 1.39 -15.72 23.55
N LEU A 164 0.37 -15.27 22.82
CA LEU A 164 -0.99 -15.12 23.34
C LEU A 164 -1.57 -16.49 23.75
N ILE A 165 -1.53 -17.47 22.85
CA ILE A 165 -1.98 -18.85 23.09
C ILE A 165 -1.23 -19.44 24.30
N ASN A 166 0.09 -19.21 24.40
CA ASN A 166 0.87 -19.70 25.52
C ASN A 166 0.47 -19.05 26.86
N ARG A 167 0.14 -17.74 26.88
CA ARG A 167 -0.32 -17.04 28.08
C ARG A 167 -1.71 -17.52 28.52
N GLU A 168 -2.64 -17.65 27.59
CA GLU A 168 -4.00 -18.14 27.88
C GLU A 168 -3.97 -19.61 28.32
N ALA A 169 -3.10 -20.44 27.74
CA ALA A 169 -2.95 -21.83 28.13
C ALA A 169 -2.27 -22.03 29.50
N ILE A 170 -1.46 -21.07 29.98
CA ILE A 170 -0.94 -21.09 31.37
C ILE A 170 -2.10 -20.93 32.37
N GLN A 171 -3.22 -20.34 31.95
CA GLN A 171 -4.43 -20.17 32.77
C GLN A 171 -5.33 -21.43 32.80
N ILE A 172 -5.19 -22.36 31.86
CA ILE A 172 -6.13 -23.50 31.69
C ILE A 172 -5.47 -24.88 31.90
N GLY A 173 -4.14 -24.96 32.02
CA GLY A 173 -3.46 -26.20 32.44
C GLY A 173 -3.66 -27.41 31.51
N HIS A 174 -3.35 -27.30 30.20
CA HIS A 174 -3.37 -28.46 29.30
C HIS A 174 -2.22 -28.55 28.28
N GLU A 175 -2.06 -29.79 27.80
CA GLU A 175 -0.86 -30.47 27.29
C GLU A 175 -0.28 -29.97 25.97
N LYS A 176 1.05 -30.03 25.90
CA LYS A 176 1.96 -29.57 24.84
C LYS A 176 1.54 -29.95 23.39
N GLY A 177 0.91 -31.11 23.18
CA GLY A 177 0.54 -31.61 21.84
C GLY A 177 -0.68 -30.92 21.21
N ARG A 178 -1.59 -30.34 22.01
CA ARG A 178 -2.73 -29.57 21.48
C ARG A 178 -2.26 -28.21 20.93
N LYS A 179 -1.28 -27.59 21.60
CA LYS A 179 -0.68 -26.30 21.23
C LYS A 179 0.00 -26.33 19.86
N GLU A 180 0.77 -27.38 19.58
CA GLU A 180 1.46 -27.51 18.29
C GLU A 180 0.45 -27.60 17.14
N ARG A 181 -0.64 -28.35 17.31
CA ARG A 181 -1.73 -28.44 16.31
C ARG A 181 -2.47 -27.11 16.14
N GLU A 182 -2.77 -26.39 17.21
CA GLU A 182 -3.46 -25.09 17.15
C GLU A 182 -2.61 -24.03 16.45
N ILE A 183 -1.29 -24.01 16.70
CA ILE A 183 -0.33 -23.15 16.01
C ILE A 183 -0.23 -23.52 14.53
N GLU A 184 -0.18 -24.82 14.20
CA GLU A 184 -0.19 -25.32 12.82
C GLU A 184 -1.47 -24.87 12.07
N VAL A 185 -2.63 -25.00 12.72
CA VAL A 185 -3.92 -24.57 12.16
C VAL A 185 -3.97 -23.06 11.97
N ALA A 186 -3.58 -22.26 12.96
CA ALA A 186 -3.54 -20.79 12.82
C ALA A 186 -2.57 -20.34 11.71
N LYS A 187 -1.39 -20.99 11.61
CA LYS A 187 -0.44 -20.78 10.51
C LYS A 187 -1.09 -21.09 9.15
N ASN A 188 -1.81 -22.20 9.04
CA ASN A 188 -2.48 -22.61 7.82
C ASN A 188 -3.66 -21.70 7.47
N SER A 189 -4.45 -21.26 8.45
CA SER A 189 -5.53 -20.29 8.27
C SER A 189 -5.01 -18.92 7.82
N LEU A 190 -3.91 -18.43 8.40
CA LEU A 190 -3.25 -17.20 7.95
C LEU A 190 -2.71 -17.34 6.51
N LYS A 191 -2.07 -18.47 6.19
CA LYS A 191 -1.60 -18.77 4.83
C LYS A 191 -2.76 -18.89 3.82
N ALA A 192 -3.93 -19.29 4.28
CA ALA A 192 -5.16 -19.38 3.49
C ALA A 192 -5.92 -18.04 3.38
N GLY A 193 -5.41 -16.96 3.99
CA GLY A 193 -6.02 -15.62 3.90
C GLY A 193 -7.18 -15.38 4.86
N VAL A 194 -7.39 -16.24 5.86
CA VAL A 194 -8.41 -16.04 6.89
C VAL A 194 -8.06 -14.79 7.73
N PRO A 195 -8.98 -13.83 7.90
CA PRO A 195 -8.75 -12.66 8.74
C PRO A 195 -8.39 -13.04 10.17
N ILE A 196 -7.52 -12.26 10.81
CA ILE A 196 -7.10 -12.49 12.22
C ILE A 196 -8.31 -12.51 13.16
N ASP A 197 -9.31 -11.67 12.92
CA ASP A 197 -10.55 -11.66 13.68
C ASP A 197 -11.39 -12.93 13.44
N GLY A 198 -11.30 -13.51 12.24
CA GLY A 198 -11.91 -14.81 11.90
C GLY A 198 -11.21 -15.99 12.58
N ILE A 199 -9.89 -15.91 12.78
CA ILE A 199 -9.12 -16.86 13.58
C ILE A 199 -9.54 -16.75 15.06
N ARG A 200 -9.85 -15.53 15.52
CA ARG A 200 -10.41 -15.29 16.85
C ARG A 200 -11.89 -15.70 16.98
N SER A 201 -12.69 -15.66 15.92
CA SER A 201 -14.14 -15.88 16.00
C SER A 201 -14.63 -17.28 15.57
N ALA A 202 -13.79 -18.07 14.90
CA ALA A 202 -14.15 -19.41 14.43
C ALA A 202 -14.19 -20.42 15.58
N GLU A 203 -15.24 -20.44 16.40
CA GLU A 203 -15.57 -21.54 17.32
C GLU A 203 -14.50 -22.00 18.34
N TRP A 204 -13.39 -21.27 18.50
CA TRP A 204 -12.37 -21.55 19.52
C TRP A 204 -12.78 -21.06 20.93
N PHE A 205 -13.79 -20.18 21.02
CA PHE A 205 -14.21 -19.47 22.24
C PHE A 205 -15.60 -19.88 22.79
N LYS A 206 -16.27 -20.91 22.27
CA LYS A 206 -17.64 -21.29 22.71
C LYS A 206 -17.70 -22.44 23.73
N LYS A 207 -16.59 -22.81 24.35
CA LYS A 207 -16.59 -23.72 25.52
C LYS A 207 -15.55 -23.27 26.54
N GLN A 208 -15.84 -22.17 27.25
CA GLN A 208 -15.66 -22.03 28.70
C GLN A 208 -16.65 -20.97 29.20
#